data_AF-A0A453NM53-F1
#
_entry.id   AF-A0A453NM53-F1
#
_cell.length_a   1.000
_cell.length_b   1.000
_cell.length_c   1.000
_cell.angle_alpha   90.00
_cell.angle_beta   90.00
_cell.angle_gamma   90.00
#
_symmetry.space_group_name_H-M   'P 1'
#
loop_
_entity.id
_entity.type
_entity.pdbx_description
1 polymer ?
#
loop_
_entity_poly.entity_id
_entity_poly.type
_entity_poly.pdbx_seq_one_letter_code
_entity_poly.pdbx_strand_id
1 'polypeptide(L)'
;MMMIPQFDACASWWTQGPDSKLQIELARDMGYAAARYGHVMFPENAHEPALRCAELLLGGIGKDWASRVYYSDNGSTAIEIALKMAFRKFSLDRGILLDSDKSITNERNIQLKVLALKGSYHGDTLGAMEAQAPSAYTSFLQQPWYSGRGLFLDPPTVFIRNGTCALSLPQSIQNCHLSPGDKCFPSLADVFCKSRDSSAAADLYSTYISQQLSEYSVSSNIEHIAALIIEPVIQGAGGMHMIDPLFQRVLVHECRDRKIPVIFDEVFTGFW
;
A
#
# COMPACT_ATOMS: atom_id res chain seq x y z
N MET A 1 -20.17 41.69 -2.61
CA MET A 1 -19.63 40.66 -1.69
C MET A 1 -18.15 40.50 -2.02
N MET A 2 -17.23 40.89 -1.12
CA MET A 2 -15.79 40.69 -1.34
C MET A 2 -15.46 39.23 -1.06
N MET A 3 -14.87 38.53 -2.02
CA MET A 3 -14.33 37.19 -1.81
C MET A 3 -12.94 37.32 -1.17
N ILE A 4 -12.70 36.57 -0.11
CA ILE A 4 -11.42 36.52 0.60
C ILE A 4 -10.72 35.20 0.21
N PRO A 5 -9.44 35.23 -0.20
CA PRO A 5 -8.72 34.01 -0.52
C PRO A 5 -8.48 33.16 0.74
N GLN A 6 -8.61 31.85 0.61
CA GLN A 6 -8.26 30.87 1.64
C GLN A 6 -7.24 29.89 1.08
N PHE A 7 -6.24 29.57 1.89
CA PHE A 7 -5.23 28.57 1.53
C PHE A 7 -5.78 27.16 1.81
N ASP A 8 -5.72 26.29 0.81
CA ASP A 8 -6.14 24.90 0.92
C ASP A 8 -5.04 24.03 1.56
N ALA A 9 -4.96 24.09 2.89
CA ALA A 9 -3.94 23.36 3.66
C ALA A 9 -4.16 21.84 3.71
N CYS A 10 -5.37 21.35 3.43
CA CYS A 10 -5.64 19.91 3.34
C CYS A 10 -5.45 19.37 1.91
N ALA A 11 -5.05 20.23 0.99
CA ALA A 11 -4.84 19.92 -0.41
C ALA A 11 -6.07 19.24 -1.04
N SER A 12 -7.28 19.69 -0.71
CA SER A 12 -8.56 19.12 -1.16
C SER A 12 -8.55 17.60 -1.15
N TRP A 13 -8.37 17.03 0.04
CA TRP A 13 -8.24 15.58 0.23
C TRP A 13 -6.97 14.99 -0.40
N TRP A 14 -5.83 15.68 -0.20
CA TRP A 14 -4.51 15.25 -0.68
C TRP A 14 -4.38 15.10 -2.20
N THR A 15 -5.18 15.84 -2.97
CA THR A 15 -5.17 15.81 -4.45
C THR A 15 -4.54 17.05 -5.09
N GLN A 16 -4.40 18.16 -4.35
CA GLN A 16 -3.86 19.40 -4.91
C GLN A 16 -2.35 19.32 -5.18
N GLY A 17 -1.96 19.86 -6.33
CA GLY A 17 -0.58 20.06 -6.77
C GLY A 17 -0.34 21.19 -7.79
N PRO A 18 -1.31 21.64 -8.62
CA PRO A 18 -1.01 22.63 -9.64
C PRO A 18 -0.84 24.03 -9.05
N ASP A 19 0.17 24.77 -9.53
CA ASP A 19 0.22 26.21 -9.35
C ASP A 19 -0.77 26.93 -10.30
N SER A 20 -0.87 28.25 -10.17
CA SER A 20 -1.81 29.05 -10.97
C SER A 20 -1.53 28.99 -12.47
N LYS A 21 -0.27 28.77 -12.89
CA LYS A 21 0.11 28.63 -14.28
C LYS A 21 -0.25 27.24 -14.80
N LEU A 22 0.13 26.20 -14.06
CA LEU A 22 -0.16 24.81 -14.40
C LEU A 22 -1.68 24.56 -14.44
N GLN A 23 -2.47 25.18 -13.55
CA GLN A 23 -3.93 25.08 -13.58
C GLN A 23 -4.52 25.60 -14.90
N ILE A 24 -3.98 26.69 -15.46
CA ILE A 24 -4.43 27.25 -16.74
C ILE A 24 -4.03 26.33 -17.90
N GLU A 25 -2.83 25.74 -17.84
CA GLU A 25 -2.37 24.76 -18.83
C GLU A 25 -3.25 23.51 -18.83
N LEU A 26 -3.50 22.93 -17.64
CA LEU A 26 -4.39 21.77 -17.47
C LEU A 26 -5.81 22.06 -17.97
N ALA A 27 -6.38 23.23 -17.68
CA ALA A 27 -7.71 23.60 -18.16
C ALA A 27 -7.80 23.62 -19.70
N ARG A 28 -6.74 24.06 -20.39
CA ARG A 28 -6.67 24.05 -21.85
C ARG A 28 -6.56 22.62 -22.39
N ASP A 29 -5.70 21.80 -21.79
CA ASP A 29 -5.50 20.41 -22.19
C ASP A 29 -6.76 19.56 -21.99
N MET A 30 -7.46 19.76 -20.87
CA MET A 30 -8.75 19.13 -20.60
C MET A 30 -9.81 19.54 -21.62
N GLY A 31 -9.91 20.84 -21.94
CA GLY A 31 -10.85 21.33 -22.95
C GLY A 31 -10.59 20.73 -24.33
N TYR A 32 -9.33 20.62 -24.71
CA TYR A 32 -8.92 19.94 -25.95
C TYR A 32 -9.28 18.45 -25.94
N ALA A 33 -8.94 17.73 -24.87
CA ALA A 33 -9.21 16.30 -24.76
C ALA A 33 -10.72 16.01 -24.81
N ALA A 34 -11.54 16.83 -24.14
CA ALA A 34 -13.00 16.71 -24.16
C ALA A 34 -13.56 16.90 -25.58
N ALA A 35 -13.11 17.93 -26.31
CA ALA A 35 -13.59 18.20 -27.66
C ALA A 35 -13.12 17.16 -28.69
N ARG A 36 -11.91 16.60 -28.53
CA ARG A 36 -11.33 15.63 -29.47
C ARG A 36 -11.80 14.19 -29.24
N TYR A 37 -11.91 13.77 -27.98
CA TYR A 37 -12.13 12.37 -27.63
C TYR A 37 -13.45 12.13 -26.91
N GLY A 38 -13.91 13.06 -26.06
CA GLY A 38 -14.97 12.76 -25.10
C GLY A 38 -14.60 11.54 -24.25
N HIS A 39 -15.48 10.54 -24.21
CA HIS A 39 -15.15 9.19 -23.74
C HIS A 39 -15.22 8.20 -24.92
N VAL A 40 -14.18 7.39 -25.08
CA VAL A 40 -14.10 6.32 -26.08
C VAL A 40 -13.82 4.99 -25.40
N MET A 41 -14.39 3.92 -25.94
CA MET A 41 -14.28 2.58 -25.37
C MET A 41 -12.81 2.12 -25.32
N PHE A 42 -12.34 1.66 -24.16
CA PHE A 42 -10.92 1.31 -23.95
C PHE A 42 -10.53 -0.15 -24.24
N PRO A 43 -11.32 -1.19 -23.85
CA PRO A 43 -10.95 -2.59 -24.09
C PRO A 43 -10.63 -2.87 -25.56
N GLU A 44 -9.47 -3.48 -25.80
CA GLU A 44 -8.93 -3.81 -27.13
C GLU A 44 -8.67 -2.60 -28.05
N ASN A 45 -8.81 -1.38 -27.54
CA ASN A 45 -8.55 -0.14 -28.26
C ASN A 45 -7.34 0.59 -27.65
N ALA A 46 -6.85 1.60 -28.37
CA ALA A 46 -5.85 2.54 -27.87
C ALA A 46 -6.18 3.95 -28.34
N HIS A 47 -5.96 4.93 -27.47
CA HIS A 47 -6.03 6.34 -27.81
C HIS A 47 -4.84 7.09 -27.21
N GLU A 48 -4.37 8.09 -27.93
CA GLU A 48 -3.12 8.81 -27.66
C GLU A 48 -2.91 9.18 -26.18
N PRO A 49 -3.87 9.84 -25.47
CA PRO A 49 -3.62 10.23 -24.08
C PRO A 49 -3.44 9.04 -23.13
N ALA A 50 -4.11 7.91 -23.36
CA ALA A 50 -3.93 6.72 -22.52
C ALA A 50 -2.60 6.03 -22.82
N LEU A 51 -2.24 5.86 -24.10
CA LEU A 51 -0.96 5.28 -24.47
C LEU A 51 0.21 6.11 -23.91
N ARG A 52 0.14 7.44 -24.09
CA ARG A 52 1.17 8.35 -23.59
C ARG A 52 1.28 8.32 -22.07
N CYS A 53 0.14 8.29 -21.37
CA CYS A 53 0.09 8.14 -19.93
C CYS A 53 0.78 6.83 -19.49
N ALA A 54 0.49 5.71 -20.15
CA ALA A 54 1.12 4.42 -19.83
C ALA A 54 2.63 4.44 -20.03
N GLU A 55 3.12 5.04 -21.12
CA GLU A 55 4.56 5.19 -21.38
C GLU A 55 5.25 6.02 -20.30
N LEU A 56 4.65 7.15 -19.89
CA LEU A 56 5.19 8.01 -18.85
C LEU A 56 5.21 7.31 -17.49
N LEU A 57 4.16 6.57 -17.14
CA LEU A 57 4.10 5.78 -15.92
C LEU A 57 5.19 4.70 -15.90
N LEU A 58 5.33 3.93 -16.98
CA LEU A 58 6.34 2.87 -17.07
C LEU A 58 7.76 3.41 -17.18
N GLY A 59 7.97 4.58 -17.79
CA GLY A 59 9.27 5.25 -17.87
C GLY A 59 9.65 6.03 -16.61
N GLY A 60 8.68 6.36 -15.76
CA GLY A 60 8.84 7.10 -14.51
C GLY A 60 8.70 6.17 -13.29
N ILE A 61 7.55 6.24 -12.63
CA ILE A 61 7.28 5.54 -11.36
C ILE A 61 7.40 4.01 -11.46
N GLY A 62 7.06 3.44 -12.62
CA GLY A 62 7.14 2.02 -12.92
C GLY A 62 8.51 1.55 -13.42
N LYS A 63 9.48 2.46 -13.54
CA LYS A 63 10.77 2.17 -14.17
C LYS A 63 11.49 1.05 -13.44
N ASP A 64 12.08 0.14 -14.22
CA ASP A 64 12.88 -1.02 -13.77
C ASP A 64 12.12 -2.14 -13.02
N TRP A 65 10.81 -1.98 -12.74
CA TRP A 65 10.03 -3.02 -12.04
C TRP A 65 8.66 -3.33 -12.64
N ALA A 66 8.01 -2.36 -13.30
CA ALA A 66 6.70 -2.53 -13.93
C ALA A 66 6.82 -2.67 -15.46
N SER A 67 5.85 -3.35 -16.06
CA SER A 67 5.79 -3.55 -17.53
C SER A 67 4.37 -3.42 -18.11
N ARG A 68 3.37 -3.13 -17.27
CA ARG A 68 1.96 -3.02 -17.63
C ARG A 68 1.29 -1.94 -16.78
N VAL A 69 0.29 -1.29 -17.36
CA VAL A 69 -0.61 -0.34 -16.69
C VAL A 69 -2.03 -0.85 -16.87
N TYR A 70 -2.78 -0.90 -15.77
CA TYR A 70 -4.21 -1.21 -15.77
C TYR A 70 -4.95 -0.01 -15.20
N TYR A 71 -5.86 0.56 -15.98
CA TYR A 71 -6.60 1.76 -15.59
C TYR A 71 -7.89 1.41 -14.84
N SER A 72 -8.23 2.25 -13.85
CA SER A 72 -9.50 2.29 -13.14
C SER A 72 -9.77 3.72 -12.66
N ASP A 73 -10.89 3.95 -11.99
CA ASP A 73 -11.40 5.31 -11.76
C ASP A 73 -10.74 6.02 -10.57
N ASN A 74 -10.37 5.30 -9.52
CA ASN A 74 -9.82 5.87 -8.28
C ASN A 74 -8.98 4.87 -7.48
N GLY A 75 -8.43 5.33 -6.34
CA GLY A 75 -7.62 4.53 -5.42
C GLY A 75 -8.29 3.22 -4.99
N SER A 76 -9.52 3.25 -4.47
CA SER A 76 -10.23 2.05 -4.01
C SER A 76 -10.36 0.99 -5.12
N THR A 77 -10.73 1.41 -6.34
CA THR A 77 -10.84 0.48 -7.48
C THR A 77 -9.49 -0.08 -7.91
N ALA A 78 -8.42 0.72 -7.84
CA ALA A 78 -7.06 0.29 -8.15
C ALA A 78 -6.58 -0.76 -7.14
N ILE A 79 -6.88 -0.59 -5.86
CA ILE A 79 -6.56 -1.56 -4.82
C ILE A 79 -7.30 -2.88 -5.01
N GLU A 80 -8.60 -2.86 -5.35
CA GLU A 80 -9.32 -4.11 -5.62
C GLU A 80 -8.74 -4.88 -6.82
N ILE A 81 -8.27 -4.16 -7.85
CA ILE A 81 -7.55 -4.77 -8.98
C ILE A 81 -6.20 -5.33 -8.53
N ALA A 82 -5.44 -4.58 -7.72
CA ALA A 82 -4.14 -5.01 -7.19
C ALA A 82 -4.26 -6.29 -6.35
N LEU A 83 -5.28 -6.39 -5.50
CA LEU A 83 -5.57 -7.59 -4.71
C LEU A 83 -5.88 -8.79 -5.61
N LYS A 84 -6.71 -8.62 -6.66
CA LYS A 84 -6.98 -9.67 -7.66
C LYS A 84 -5.69 -10.15 -8.33
N MET A 85 -4.82 -9.21 -8.73
CA MET A 85 -3.53 -9.52 -9.36
C MET A 85 -2.61 -10.30 -8.41
N ALA A 86 -2.47 -9.84 -7.16
CA ALA A 86 -1.63 -10.47 -6.15
C ALA A 86 -2.13 -11.88 -5.82
N PHE A 87 -3.41 -12.05 -5.53
CA PHE A 87 -4.00 -13.35 -5.22
C PHE A 87 -3.89 -14.34 -6.38
N ARG A 88 -4.04 -13.87 -7.63
CA ARG A 88 -3.83 -14.72 -8.81
C ARG A 88 -2.38 -15.21 -8.90
N LYS A 89 -1.41 -14.30 -8.71
CA LYS A 89 0.01 -14.63 -8.74
C LYS A 89 0.40 -15.60 -7.62
N PHE A 90 -0.05 -15.34 -6.40
CA PHE A 90 0.18 -16.23 -5.25
C PHE A 90 -0.38 -17.64 -5.51
N SER A 91 -1.63 -17.72 -5.98
CA SER A 91 -2.29 -19.00 -6.26
C SER A 91 -1.58 -19.80 -7.35
N LEU A 92 -1.03 -19.12 -8.35
CA LEU A 92 -0.22 -19.74 -9.39
C LEU A 92 1.11 -20.28 -8.82
N ASP A 93 1.84 -19.47 -8.07
CA ASP A 93 3.16 -19.83 -7.52
C ASP A 93 3.11 -20.96 -6.49
N ARG A 94 1.95 -21.12 -5.83
CA ARG A 94 1.68 -22.19 -4.86
C ARG A 94 0.99 -23.42 -5.48
N GLY A 95 0.73 -23.42 -6.78
CA GLY A 95 0.08 -24.53 -7.47
C GLY A 95 -1.40 -24.74 -7.10
N ILE A 96 -2.03 -23.80 -6.40
CA ILE A 96 -3.42 -23.88 -5.94
C ILE A 96 -4.38 -24.01 -7.14
N LEU A 97 -4.05 -23.39 -8.26
CA LEU A 97 -4.86 -23.37 -9.49
C LEU A 97 -4.76 -24.65 -10.34
N LEU A 98 -3.69 -25.44 -10.19
CA LEU A 98 -3.50 -26.66 -10.98
C LEU A 98 -4.28 -27.84 -10.39
N ASP A 99 -4.57 -27.80 -9.09
CA ASP A 99 -5.40 -28.77 -8.39
C ASP A 99 -6.91 -28.58 -8.63
N SER A 100 -7.34 -27.38 -9.06
CA SER A 100 -8.77 -27.04 -9.21
C SER A 100 -9.44 -27.55 -10.50
N ASP A 101 -8.68 -27.98 -11.50
CA ASP A 101 -9.22 -28.49 -12.78
C ASP A 101 -9.90 -29.87 -12.63
N LYS A 102 -9.81 -30.50 -11.45
CA LYS A 102 -10.41 -31.82 -11.15
C LYS A 102 -11.68 -31.77 -10.30
N SER A 103 -12.18 -30.60 -9.90
CA SER A 103 -13.43 -30.54 -9.13
C SER A 103 -14.25 -29.29 -9.40
N ILE A 104 -15.27 -29.44 -10.23
CA ILE A 104 -16.39 -28.49 -10.33
C ILE A 104 -17.22 -28.49 -9.02
N THR A 105 -16.97 -29.41 -8.09
CA THR A 105 -17.82 -29.65 -6.91
C THR A 105 -17.10 -29.85 -5.56
N ASN A 106 -15.77 -29.77 -5.48
CA ASN A 106 -15.08 -29.76 -4.18
C ASN A 106 -14.57 -28.34 -3.89
N GLU A 107 -15.42 -27.53 -3.27
CA GLU A 107 -15.06 -26.24 -2.69
C GLU A 107 -13.98 -26.47 -1.62
N ARG A 108 -12.70 -26.49 -2.02
CA ARG A 108 -11.64 -26.21 -1.07
C ARG A 108 -11.87 -24.79 -0.61
N ASN A 109 -12.24 -24.62 0.66
CA ASN A 109 -12.54 -23.35 1.31
C ASN A 109 -11.26 -22.52 1.50
N ILE A 110 -10.39 -22.39 0.49
CA ILE A 110 -9.12 -21.68 0.58
C ILE A 110 -9.42 -20.20 0.75
N GLN A 111 -8.96 -19.63 1.85
CA GLN A 111 -9.13 -18.22 2.14
C GLN A 111 -7.80 -17.49 1.95
N LEU A 112 -7.79 -16.60 0.97
CA LEU A 112 -6.67 -15.71 0.71
C LEU A 112 -6.85 -14.45 1.56
N LYS A 113 -5.83 -14.12 2.35
CA LYS A 113 -5.80 -12.95 3.22
C LYS A 113 -4.61 -12.07 2.92
N VAL A 114 -4.69 -10.81 3.34
CA VAL A 114 -3.58 -9.87 3.22
C VAL A 114 -2.69 -9.88 4.46
N LEU A 115 -1.43 -9.49 4.29
CA LEU A 115 -0.59 -8.94 5.34
C LEU A 115 -0.59 -7.43 5.15
N ALA A 116 -0.98 -6.69 6.18
CA ALA A 116 -1.04 -5.23 6.17
C ALA A 116 -0.58 -4.67 7.51
N LEU A 117 -0.41 -3.34 7.56
CA LEU A 117 0.00 -2.63 8.76
C LEU A 117 -1.23 -1.99 9.41
N LYS A 118 -1.42 -2.19 10.70
CA LYS A 118 -2.50 -1.53 11.42
C LYS A 118 -2.37 -0.01 11.27
N GLY A 119 -3.49 0.66 11.03
CA GLY A 119 -3.54 2.09 10.73
C GLY A 119 -3.44 2.41 9.24
N SER A 120 -3.10 1.46 8.37
CA SER A 120 -3.13 1.72 6.92
C SER A 120 -4.55 1.87 6.38
N TYR A 121 -4.67 2.58 5.27
CA TYR A 121 -5.90 2.90 4.57
C TYR A 121 -5.72 2.67 3.07
N HIS A 122 -6.69 1.99 2.46
CA HIS A 122 -6.60 1.54 1.07
C HIS A 122 -7.86 1.85 0.24
N GLY A 123 -8.81 2.60 0.81
CA GLY A 123 -10.09 2.92 0.17
C GLY A 123 -11.32 2.27 0.82
N ASP A 124 -12.50 2.74 0.41
CA ASP A 124 -13.77 2.45 1.08
C ASP A 124 -14.66 1.43 0.34
N THR A 125 -14.25 0.96 -0.84
CA THR A 125 -14.95 -0.17 -1.47
C THR A 125 -14.65 -1.45 -0.70
N LEU A 126 -15.57 -2.42 -0.69
CA LEU A 126 -15.48 -3.57 0.21
C LEU A 126 -14.14 -4.33 0.10
N GLY A 127 -13.63 -4.56 -1.11
CA GLY A 127 -12.36 -5.28 -1.29
C GLY A 127 -11.16 -4.51 -0.73
N ALA A 128 -11.17 -3.19 -0.85
CA ALA A 128 -10.17 -2.31 -0.25
C ALA A 128 -10.30 -2.27 1.29
N MET A 129 -11.52 -2.17 1.82
CA MET A 129 -11.77 -2.21 3.25
C MET A 129 -11.29 -3.51 3.90
N GLU A 130 -11.42 -4.66 3.23
CA GLU A 130 -10.96 -5.96 3.75
C GLU A 130 -9.43 -6.02 3.98
N ALA A 131 -8.68 -5.08 3.39
CA ALA A 131 -7.25 -4.88 3.63
C ALA A 131 -6.93 -3.89 4.76
N GLN A 132 -7.95 -3.32 5.41
CA GLN A 132 -7.82 -2.48 6.60
C GLN A 132 -8.03 -3.31 7.87
N ALA A 133 -7.28 -2.98 8.93
CA ALA A 133 -7.47 -3.60 10.23
C ALA A 133 -8.83 -3.21 10.88
N PRO A 134 -9.45 -4.08 11.70
CA PRO A 134 -10.69 -3.74 12.38
C PRO A 134 -10.58 -2.47 13.23
N SER A 135 -11.54 -1.57 13.06
CA SER A 135 -11.63 -0.31 13.79
C SER A 135 -13.08 0.16 13.95
N ALA A 136 -13.30 1.34 14.55
CA ALA A 136 -14.63 1.96 14.59
C ALA A 136 -15.21 2.19 13.18
N TYR A 137 -14.35 2.36 12.16
CA TYR A 137 -14.71 2.67 10.78
C TYR A 137 -15.03 1.44 9.92
N THR A 138 -14.74 0.23 10.41
CA THR A 138 -15.02 -1.03 9.68
C THR A 138 -16.09 -1.86 10.39
N SER A 139 -16.80 -1.27 11.36
CA SER A 139 -17.80 -1.97 12.15
C SER A 139 -19.03 -2.36 11.32
N PHE A 140 -19.88 -3.23 11.87
CA PHE A 140 -21.15 -3.61 11.25
C PHE A 140 -22.03 -2.41 10.86
N LEU A 141 -21.95 -1.29 11.62
CA LEU A 141 -22.70 -0.07 11.32
C LEU A 141 -22.20 0.67 10.07
N GLN A 142 -20.93 0.46 9.69
CA GLN A 142 -20.32 1.08 8.52
C GLN A 142 -20.43 0.16 7.29
N GLN A 143 -20.07 -1.13 7.46
CA GLN A 143 -20.07 -2.11 6.37
C GLN A 143 -20.41 -3.51 6.92
N PRO A 144 -21.68 -3.97 6.82
CA PRO A 144 -22.12 -5.25 7.34
C PRO A 144 -21.41 -6.48 6.77
N TRP A 145 -20.77 -6.36 5.60
CA TRP A 145 -20.04 -7.46 4.95
C TRP A 145 -18.54 -7.47 5.21
N TYR A 146 -18.02 -6.47 5.94
CA TYR A 146 -16.62 -6.45 6.32
C TYR A 146 -16.30 -7.60 7.28
N SER A 147 -15.20 -8.31 7.02
CA SER A 147 -14.77 -9.44 7.84
C SER A 147 -13.33 -9.33 8.34
N GLY A 148 -12.55 -8.37 7.84
CA GLY A 148 -11.15 -8.15 8.22
C GLY A 148 -10.25 -9.26 7.71
N ARG A 149 -10.14 -9.41 6.38
CA ARG A 149 -9.42 -10.52 5.73
C ARG A 149 -7.90 -10.31 5.71
N GLY A 150 -7.30 -10.14 6.88
CA GLY A 150 -5.86 -9.93 6.98
C GLY A 150 -5.22 -10.33 8.30
N LEU A 151 -3.90 -10.51 8.23
CA LEU A 151 -3.00 -10.39 9.38
C LEU A 151 -2.51 -8.94 9.42
N PHE A 152 -2.78 -8.25 10.53
CA PHE A 152 -2.48 -6.83 10.69
C PHE A 152 -1.41 -6.64 11.75
N LEU A 153 -0.21 -6.22 11.34
CA LEU A 153 0.91 -5.98 12.26
C LEU A 153 0.89 -4.54 12.75
N ASP A 154 1.16 -4.31 14.04
CA ASP A 154 1.44 -2.97 14.55
C ASP A 154 2.82 -2.50 14.03
N PRO A 155 2.90 -1.38 13.29
CA PRO A 155 4.18 -0.95 12.73
C PRO A 155 5.00 -0.11 13.72
N PRO A 156 6.34 -0.20 13.71
CA PRO A 156 7.21 0.82 14.28
C PRO A 156 7.01 2.16 13.55
N THR A 157 6.92 3.24 14.32
CA THR A 157 6.74 4.60 13.78
C THR A 157 7.94 5.47 14.12
N VAL A 158 8.20 6.46 13.27
CA VAL A 158 9.26 7.44 13.45
C VAL A 158 8.64 8.83 13.48
N PHE A 159 9.10 9.69 14.38
CA PHE A 159 8.62 11.06 14.51
C PHE A 159 9.75 12.00 14.92
N ILE A 160 9.59 13.29 14.65
CA ILE A 160 10.56 14.31 15.04
C ILE A 160 10.15 14.89 16.40
N ARG A 161 11.08 14.90 17.36
CA ARG A 161 10.90 15.52 18.68
C ARG A 161 12.15 16.30 19.06
N ASN A 162 11.99 17.58 19.37
CA ASN A 162 13.10 18.46 19.78
C ASN A 162 14.30 18.47 18.79
N GLY A 163 14.01 18.41 17.49
CA GLY A 163 15.04 18.45 16.44
C GLY A 163 15.74 17.12 16.16
N THR A 164 15.39 16.03 16.84
CA THR A 164 15.89 14.68 16.54
C THR A 164 14.76 13.75 16.10
N CYS A 165 15.08 12.76 15.28
CA CYS A 165 14.13 11.73 14.90
C CYS A 165 14.16 10.60 15.94
N ALA A 166 13.00 10.14 16.38
CA ALA A 166 12.86 9.09 17.38
C ALA A 166 11.98 7.95 16.84
N LEU A 167 12.36 6.72 17.16
CA LEU A 167 11.64 5.49 16.86
C LEU A 167 10.73 5.11 18.04
N SER A 168 9.45 4.87 17.75
CA SER A 168 8.51 4.23 18.65
C SER A 168 8.24 2.80 18.19
N LEU A 169 8.56 1.84 19.06
CA LEU A 169 8.26 0.43 18.83
C LEU A 169 6.87 0.06 19.37
N PRO A 170 6.14 -0.83 18.69
CA PRO A 170 4.89 -1.37 19.21
C PRO A 170 5.15 -2.30 20.40
N GLN A 171 4.13 -2.51 21.24
CA GLN A 171 4.24 -3.29 22.49
C GLN A 171 4.80 -4.70 22.27
N SER A 172 4.47 -5.35 21.15
CA SER A 172 4.92 -6.69 20.77
C SER A 172 6.45 -6.85 20.72
N ILE A 173 7.19 -5.78 20.39
CA ILE A 173 8.65 -5.78 20.31
C ILE A 173 9.29 -4.70 21.18
N GLN A 174 8.52 -4.07 22.07
CA GLN A 174 8.98 -2.96 22.92
C GLN A 174 10.04 -3.39 23.94
N ASN A 175 9.95 -4.63 24.43
CA ASN A 175 10.87 -5.19 25.43
C ASN A 175 12.20 -5.67 24.84
N CYS A 176 12.36 -5.63 23.51
CA CYS A 176 13.61 -6.00 22.87
C CYS A 176 14.67 -4.90 23.12
N HIS A 177 15.84 -5.32 23.59
CA HIS A 177 16.95 -4.42 23.91
C HIS A 177 17.62 -3.90 22.62
N LEU A 178 17.03 -2.88 21.99
CA LEU A 178 17.72 -2.06 21.00
C LEU A 178 18.55 -0.97 21.68
N SER A 179 19.71 -0.68 21.12
CA SER A 179 20.58 0.38 21.63
C SER A 179 19.94 1.76 21.44
N PRO A 180 20.34 2.80 22.20
CA PRO A 180 19.85 4.16 21.99
C PRO A 180 20.11 4.67 20.56
N GLY A 181 21.20 4.24 19.93
CA GLY A 181 21.54 4.61 18.54
C GLY A 181 20.61 4.03 17.50
N ASP A 182 19.91 2.92 17.81
CA ASP A 182 18.90 2.32 16.94
C ASP A 182 17.52 2.97 17.12
N LYS A 183 17.35 3.83 18.14
CA LYS A 183 16.08 4.47 18.48
C LYS A 183 16.07 5.98 18.24
N CYS A 184 17.23 6.63 18.20
CA CYS A 184 17.36 8.07 18.05
C CYS A 184 18.31 8.40 16.91
N PHE A 185 17.84 9.19 15.95
CA PHE A 185 18.59 9.55 14.76
C PHE A 185 18.79 11.08 14.68
N PRO A 186 19.99 11.55 14.28
CA PRO A 186 20.27 12.98 14.14
C PRO A 186 19.41 13.67 13.09
N SER A 187 19.09 12.98 12.00
CA SER A 187 18.32 13.53 10.89
C SER A 187 17.35 12.50 10.29
N LEU A 188 16.43 12.99 9.47
CA LEU A 188 15.53 12.12 8.72
C LEU A 188 16.32 11.24 7.72
N ALA A 189 17.39 11.76 7.13
CA ALA A 189 18.21 11.00 6.19
C ALA A 189 18.82 9.74 6.82
N ASP A 190 19.18 9.80 8.10
CA ASP A 190 19.71 8.67 8.86
C ASP A 190 18.67 7.55 9.02
N VAL A 191 17.38 7.91 9.16
CA VAL A 191 16.26 6.95 9.21
C VAL A 191 16.16 6.17 7.90
N PHE A 192 16.37 6.82 6.75
CA PHE A 192 16.31 6.18 5.43
C PHE A 192 17.61 5.48 5.01
N CYS A 193 18.68 5.61 5.80
CA CYS A 193 19.99 5.09 5.41
C CYS A 193 19.98 3.56 5.25
N LYS A 194 20.53 3.07 4.13
CA LYS A 194 20.62 1.63 3.85
C LYS A 194 21.57 0.88 4.78
N SER A 195 22.50 1.56 5.44
CA SER A 195 23.35 0.92 6.46
C SER A 195 22.55 0.30 7.61
N ARG A 196 21.31 0.76 7.82
CA ARG A 196 20.39 0.17 8.79
C ARG A 196 19.98 -1.28 8.45
N ASP A 197 20.20 -1.76 7.23
CA ASP A 197 19.91 -3.15 6.84
C ASP A 197 20.75 -4.19 7.58
N SER A 198 21.92 -3.79 8.10
CA SER A 198 22.79 -4.64 8.92
C SER A 198 22.73 -4.28 10.41
N SER A 199 21.68 -3.60 10.85
CA SER A 199 21.51 -3.19 12.25
C SER A 199 20.77 -4.25 13.07
N ALA A 200 20.93 -4.20 14.40
CA ALA A 200 20.17 -5.06 15.31
C ALA A 200 18.64 -4.86 15.20
N ALA A 201 18.20 -3.67 14.76
CA ALA A 201 16.79 -3.41 14.47
C ALA A 201 16.30 -4.21 13.25
N ALA A 202 17.13 -4.39 12.22
CA ALA A 202 16.79 -5.19 11.05
C ALA A 202 16.61 -6.67 11.44
N ASP A 203 17.54 -7.22 12.21
CA ASP A 203 17.48 -8.61 12.72
C ASP A 203 16.23 -8.83 13.60
N LEU A 204 15.93 -7.86 14.47
CA LEU A 204 14.72 -7.87 15.29
C LEU A 204 13.45 -7.89 14.43
N TYR A 205 13.38 -7.02 13.42
CA TYR A 205 12.23 -6.95 12.52
C TYR A 205 12.06 -8.23 11.71
N SER A 206 13.15 -8.77 11.15
CA SER A 206 13.12 -10.02 10.40
C SER A 206 12.63 -11.18 11.27
N THR A 207 13.14 -11.28 12.50
CA THR A 207 12.72 -12.31 13.47
C THR A 207 11.23 -12.18 13.81
N TYR A 208 10.79 -10.96 14.14
CA TYR A 208 9.39 -10.69 14.48
C TYR A 208 8.45 -11.02 13.32
N ILE A 209 8.74 -10.53 12.11
CA ILE A 209 7.91 -10.77 10.91
C ILE A 209 7.88 -12.25 10.56
N SER A 210 9.03 -12.93 10.60
CA SER A 210 9.14 -14.37 10.39
C SER A 210 8.30 -15.16 11.38
N GLN A 211 8.31 -14.78 12.66
CA GLN A 211 7.51 -15.41 13.69
C GLN A 211 6.01 -15.22 13.42
N GLN A 212 5.56 -13.99 13.15
CA GLN A 212 4.15 -13.70 12.87
C GLN A 212 3.62 -14.48 11.65
N LEU A 213 4.40 -14.55 10.57
CA LEU A 213 4.02 -15.31 9.37
C LEU A 213 4.00 -16.83 9.61
N SER A 214 4.91 -17.33 10.43
CA SER A 214 4.98 -18.76 10.76
C SER A 214 3.84 -19.18 11.68
N GLU A 215 3.55 -18.41 12.72
CA GLU A 215 2.42 -18.63 13.64
C GLU A 215 1.09 -18.64 12.88
N TYR A 216 0.92 -17.73 11.92
CA TYR A 216 -0.27 -17.69 11.07
C TYR A 216 -0.38 -18.92 10.17
N SER A 217 0.73 -19.38 9.60
CA SER A 217 0.73 -20.55 8.71
C SER A 217 0.43 -21.86 9.45
N VAL A 218 0.81 -21.97 10.72
CA VAL A 218 0.55 -23.17 11.55
C VAL A 218 -0.90 -23.22 12.03
N SER A 219 -1.55 -22.07 12.24
CA SER A 219 -2.89 -22.01 12.80
C SER A 219 -4.00 -22.43 11.83
N SER A 220 -3.74 -22.42 10.51
CA SER A 220 -4.74 -22.82 9.51
C SER A 220 -4.12 -23.35 8.21
N ASN A 221 -4.47 -24.59 7.83
CA ASN A 221 -4.19 -25.13 6.49
C ASN A 221 -5.11 -24.56 5.40
N ILE A 222 -6.09 -23.74 5.79
CA ILE A 222 -7.17 -23.25 4.93
C ILE A 222 -6.94 -21.77 4.58
N GLU A 223 -6.27 -21.02 5.46
CA GLU A 223 -6.03 -19.59 5.30
C GLU A 223 -4.58 -19.33 4.90
N HIS A 224 -4.37 -18.51 3.89
CA HIS A 224 -3.03 -18.16 3.42
C HIS A 224 -2.86 -16.65 3.32
N ILE A 225 -1.74 -16.16 3.85
CA ILE A 225 -1.26 -14.81 3.56
C ILE A 225 -0.79 -14.78 2.10
N ALA A 226 -1.56 -14.12 1.26
CA ALA A 226 -1.46 -14.21 -0.19
C ALA A 226 -1.09 -12.87 -0.87
N ALA A 227 -1.04 -11.79 -0.12
CA ALA A 227 -0.56 -10.49 -0.58
C ALA A 227 -0.04 -9.67 0.60
N LEU A 228 1.08 -8.96 0.42
CA LEU A 228 1.48 -7.84 1.27
C LEU A 228 0.93 -6.55 0.64
N ILE A 229 0.29 -5.70 1.42
CA ILE A 229 -0.11 -4.34 1.03
C ILE A 229 0.35 -3.33 2.07
N ILE A 230 1.00 -2.27 1.62
CA ILE A 230 1.50 -1.19 2.49
C ILE A 230 1.32 0.16 1.82
N GLU A 231 1.04 1.20 2.62
CA GLU A 231 1.32 2.59 2.26
C GLU A 231 2.82 2.86 2.51
N PRO A 232 3.64 3.13 1.47
CA PRO A 232 5.06 3.34 1.67
C PRO A 232 5.33 4.62 2.47
N VAL A 233 6.18 4.52 3.49
CA VAL A 233 6.65 5.64 4.32
C VAL A 233 5.59 6.30 5.20
N ILE A 234 4.49 6.83 4.64
CA ILE A 234 3.47 7.56 5.40
C ILE A 234 2.13 6.83 5.32
N GLN A 235 1.56 6.50 6.49
CA GLN A 235 0.13 6.17 6.59
C GLN A 235 -0.67 7.47 6.65
N GLY A 236 -1.35 7.82 5.56
CA GLY A 236 -2.04 9.09 5.38
C GLY A 236 -3.26 9.21 6.30
N ALA A 237 -4.35 8.52 5.93
CA ALA A 237 -5.60 8.55 6.69
C ALA A 237 -5.49 7.95 8.10
N GLY A 238 -4.48 7.11 8.33
CA GLY A 238 -4.13 6.57 9.64
C GLY A 238 -3.64 7.60 10.66
N GLY A 239 -3.31 8.82 10.22
CA GLY A 239 -2.88 9.91 11.11
C GLY A 239 -1.56 10.57 10.74
N MET A 240 -1.15 10.52 9.46
CA MET A 240 0.14 11.04 8.99
C MET A 240 1.34 10.44 9.74
N HIS A 241 1.23 9.16 10.08
CA HIS A 241 2.29 8.43 10.78
C HIS A 241 3.36 8.01 9.79
N MET A 242 4.61 8.42 10.05
CA MET A 242 5.74 7.89 9.31
C MET A 242 6.11 6.52 9.88
N ILE A 243 5.96 5.49 9.07
CA ILE A 243 6.39 4.14 9.38
C ILE A 243 7.90 4.06 9.20
N ASP A 244 8.59 3.31 10.06
CA ASP A 244 10.01 3.08 9.89
C ASP A 244 10.29 2.42 8.52
N PRO A 245 11.00 3.09 7.58
CA PRO A 245 11.30 2.53 6.27
C PRO A 245 12.15 1.26 6.35
N LEU A 246 12.94 1.06 7.41
CA LEU A 246 13.65 -0.20 7.64
C LEU A 246 12.65 -1.35 7.83
N PHE A 247 11.63 -1.15 8.66
CA PHE A 247 10.62 -2.17 8.94
C PHE A 247 9.88 -2.58 7.66
N GLN A 248 9.43 -1.61 6.87
CA GLN A 248 8.76 -1.88 5.59
C GLN A 248 9.68 -2.61 4.59
N ARG A 249 10.96 -2.23 4.50
CA ARG A 249 11.92 -2.91 3.63
C ARG A 249 12.14 -4.37 4.04
N VAL A 250 12.34 -4.63 5.33
CA VAL A 250 12.45 -5.99 5.87
C VAL A 250 11.16 -6.79 5.59
N LEU A 251 9.99 -6.20 5.83
CA LEU A 251 8.69 -6.82 5.53
C LEU A 251 8.53 -7.22 4.06
N VAL A 252 8.95 -6.34 3.15
CA VAL A 252 8.95 -6.61 1.71
C VAL A 252 9.89 -7.77 1.35
N HIS A 253 11.10 -7.81 1.93
CA HIS A 253 12.04 -8.90 1.72
C HIS A 253 11.48 -10.23 2.21
N GLU A 254 11.01 -10.30 3.46
CA GLU A 254 10.43 -11.51 4.06
C GLU A 254 9.24 -12.05 3.25
N CYS A 255 8.40 -11.16 2.71
CA CYS A 255 7.27 -11.56 1.85
C CYS A 255 7.73 -12.09 0.50
N ARG A 256 8.66 -11.39 -0.16
CA ARG A 256 9.20 -11.82 -1.47
C ARG A 256 9.90 -13.18 -1.38
N ASP A 257 10.68 -13.42 -0.33
CA ASP A 257 11.36 -14.70 -0.10
C ASP A 257 10.37 -15.86 0.07
N ARG A 258 9.16 -15.57 0.58
CA ARG A 258 8.04 -16.51 0.71
C ARG A 258 7.11 -16.55 -0.49
N LYS A 259 7.47 -15.89 -1.60
CA LYS A 259 6.63 -15.74 -2.81
C LYS A 259 5.24 -15.14 -2.52
N ILE A 260 5.16 -14.24 -1.55
CA ILE A 260 3.98 -13.42 -1.29
C ILE A 260 4.12 -12.16 -2.15
N PRO A 261 3.21 -11.91 -3.12
CA PRO A 261 3.22 -10.70 -3.92
C PRO A 261 3.11 -9.44 -3.07
N VAL A 262 3.75 -8.36 -3.51
CA VAL A 262 3.85 -7.10 -2.78
C VAL A 262 3.11 -6.00 -3.56
N ILE A 263 2.21 -5.31 -2.88
CA ILE A 263 1.46 -4.15 -3.36
C ILE A 263 1.97 -2.93 -2.60
N PHE A 264 2.47 -1.94 -3.34
CA PHE A 264 2.72 -0.60 -2.81
C PHE A 264 1.53 0.27 -3.15
N ASP A 265 0.78 0.66 -2.11
CA ASP A 265 -0.29 1.63 -2.22
C ASP A 265 0.32 3.05 -2.19
N GLU A 266 0.65 3.54 -3.38
CA GLU A 266 1.17 4.90 -3.58
C GLU A 266 0.07 5.90 -3.98
N VAL A 267 -1.21 5.61 -3.67
CA VAL A 267 -2.31 6.55 -3.95
C VAL A 267 -2.08 7.89 -3.24
N PHE A 268 -1.53 7.86 -2.02
CA PHE A 268 -1.21 9.06 -1.25
C PHE A 268 0.20 9.61 -1.52
N THR A 269 1.20 8.75 -1.74
CA THR A 269 2.62 9.16 -1.77
C THR A 269 3.20 9.37 -3.17
N GLY A 270 2.51 8.88 -4.21
CA GLY A 270 2.98 8.96 -5.58
C GLY A 270 2.94 10.38 -6.18
N PHE A 271 3.81 10.59 -7.17
CA PHE A 271 3.91 11.80 -8.03
C PHE A 271 4.32 13.12 -7.35
N TRP A 272 5.50 13.65 -7.74
CA TRP A 272 6.00 15.00 -7.41
C TRP A 272 6.84 15.57 -8.56
#